data_AF-A0ABD1QQD7-F1
#
_entry.id   AF-A0ABD1QQD7-F1
#
_cell.length_a   1.000
_cell.length_b   1.000
_cell.length_c   1.000
_cell.angle_alpha   90.00
_cell.angle_beta   90.00
_cell.angle_gamma   90.00
#
_symmetry.space_group_name_H-M   'P 1'
#
loop_
_entity.id
_entity.type
_entity.pdbx_description
1 polymer ?
#
loop_
_entity_poly.entity_id
_entity_poly.type
_entity_poly.pdbx_seq_one_letter_code
_entity_poly.pdbx_strand_id
1 'polypeptide(L)'
;METSKFFWLINLIFAVLIVLPSFSGNVPAALKAIFPSANITRLGDWNTVDGDPRWCCTYLLDPSDPLFIEIGEAFIKQQVKEYGDVTNIYSCDTFNENSPPSSDPTYISSLGSAVYKAMSKVDKEAVWLMQGWLFYSDSSFWKPPQMKV
;
A
#
# COMPACT_ATOMS: atom_id res chain seq x y z
N MET A 1 -24.83 14.16 9.00
CA MET A 1 -23.57 14.91 9.20
C MET A 1 -22.63 14.41 8.14
N GLU A 2 -22.07 15.30 7.32
CA GLU A 2 -21.13 14.94 6.24
C GLU A 2 -19.86 14.36 6.89
N THR A 3 -19.39 13.21 6.43
CA THR A 3 -18.23 12.46 6.94
C THR A 3 -16.97 13.32 7.03
N SER A 4 -16.74 14.19 6.05
CA SER A 4 -15.68 15.21 6.04
C SER A 4 -15.72 16.15 7.24
N LYS A 5 -16.91 16.59 7.66
CA LYS A 5 -17.07 17.55 8.78
C LYS A 5 -16.72 16.92 10.12
N PHE A 6 -16.86 15.60 10.27
CA PHE A 6 -16.53 14.91 11.51
C PHE A 6 -15.01 14.82 11.75
N PHE A 7 -14.24 14.43 10.72
CA PHE A 7 -12.78 14.34 10.82
C PHE A 7 -12.14 15.71 11.03
N TRP A 8 -12.62 16.71 10.31
CA TRP A 8 -12.19 18.10 10.50
C TRP A 8 -12.42 18.60 11.93
N LEU A 9 -13.58 18.30 12.51
CA LEU A 9 -13.93 18.76 13.85
C LEU A 9 -13.05 18.10 14.93
N ILE A 10 -12.72 16.81 14.81
CA ILE A 10 -11.84 16.11 15.76
C ILE A 10 -10.42 16.69 15.71
N ASN A 11 -9.88 16.89 14.50
CA ASN A 11 -8.55 17.48 14.31
C ASN A 11 -8.46 18.87 14.96
N LEU A 12 -9.45 19.73 14.70
CA LEU A 12 -9.47 21.10 15.22
C LEU A 12 -9.60 21.17 16.74
N ILE A 13 -10.39 20.27 17.34
CA ILE A 13 -10.68 20.32 18.78
C ILE A 13 -9.56 19.68 19.61
N PHE A 14 -8.99 18.57 19.14
CA PHE A 14 -8.09 17.74 19.95
C PHE A 14 -6.65 17.69 19.44
N ALA A 15 -6.34 18.31 18.31
CA ALA A 15 -5.00 18.25 17.68
C ALA A 15 -4.49 16.82 17.47
N VAL A 16 -5.39 15.88 17.18
CA VAL A 16 -5.06 14.46 16.96
C VAL A 16 -4.58 14.28 15.53
N LEU A 17 -3.34 13.86 15.36
CA LEU A 17 -2.79 13.54 14.05
C LEU A 17 -3.43 12.27 13.48
N ILE A 18 -4.12 12.41 12.35
CA ILE A 18 -4.81 11.32 11.65
C ILE A 18 -3.85 10.66 10.67
N VAL A 19 -3.89 9.34 10.59
CA VAL A 19 -3.20 8.56 9.55
C VAL A 19 -4.26 8.01 8.61
N LEU A 20 -4.14 8.29 7.32
CA LEU A 20 -5.03 7.73 6.30
C LEU A 20 -4.37 6.54 5.58
N PRO A 21 -5.14 5.59 5.01
CA PRO A 21 -4.55 4.49 4.27
C PRO A 21 -4.00 4.95 2.91
N SER A 22 -3.05 4.21 2.33
CA SER A 22 -2.61 4.37 0.94
C SER A 22 -2.63 3.04 0.19
N PHE A 23 -2.39 3.09 -1.11
CA PHE A 23 -2.32 1.93 -1.98
C PHE A 23 -0.95 1.23 -1.83
N SER A 24 -0.98 -0.06 -1.49
CA SER A 24 0.22 -0.90 -1.30
C SER A 24 0.58 -1.77 -2.51
N GLY A 25 -0.15 -1.68 -3.64
CA GLY A 25 0.04 -2.55 -4.80
C GLY A 25 -0.89 -3.77 -4.84
N ASN A 26 -1.56 -4.10 -3.73
CA ASN A 26 -2.49 -5.22 -3.66
C ASN A 26 -3.79 -4.91 -4.43
N VAL A 27 -4.18 -5.79 -5.35
CA VAL A 27 -5.31 -5.60 -6.26
C VAL A 27 -6.21 -6.85 -6.31
N PRO A 28 -7.50 -6.71 -6.67
CA PRO A 28 -8.36 -7.86 -6.88
C PRO A 28 -8.00 -8.60 -8.18
N ALA A 29 -8.24 -9.92 -8.22
CA ALA A 29 -8.04 -10.74 -9.42
C ALA A 29 -8.77 -10.18 -10.66
N ALA A 30 -9.94 -9.57 -10.44
CA ALA A 30 -10.74 -8.94 -11.49
C ALA A 30 -10.00 -7.83 -12.25
N LEU A 31 -8.99 -7.20 -11.66
CA LEU A 31 -8.21 -6.16 -12.33
C LEU A 31 -7.54 -6.70 -13.60
N LYS A 32 -7.10 -7.96 -13.60
CA LYS A 32 -6.49 -8.62 -14.76
C LYS A 32 -7.48 -8.84 -15.91
N ALA A 33 -8.78 -8.95 -15.62
CA ALA A 33 -9.82 -9.05 -16.65
C ALA A 33 -10.07 -7.69 -17.34
N ILE A 34 -9.94 -6.59 -16.59
CA ILE A 34 -10.11 -5.22 -17.10
C ILE A 34 -8.83 -4.73 -17.79
N PHE A 35 -7.67 -5.08 -17.24
CA PHE A 35 -6.34 -4.75 -17.77
C PHE A 35 -5.53 -6.03 -18.04
N PRO A 36 -5.78 -6.73 -19.17
CA PRO A 36 -5.11 -8.00 -19.47
C PRO A 36 -3.59 -7.90 -19.57
N SER A 37 -3.05 -6.74 -19.96
CA SER A 37 -1.62 -6.48 -20.05
C SER A 37 -0.96 -6.14 -18.72
N ALA A 38 -1.73 -5.89 -17.64
CA ALA A 38 -1.18 -5.49 -16.35
C ALA A 38 -0.27 -6.57 -15.79
N ASN A 39 0.93 -6.20 -15.34
CA ASN A 39 1.87 -7.14 -14.73
C ASN A 39 1.45 -7.41 -13.29
N ILE A 40 0.73 -8.52 -13.08
CA ILE A 40 0.13 -8.88 -11.79
C ILE A 40 0.61 -10.28 -11.41
N THR A 41 1.17 -10.40 -10.22
CA THR A 41 1.66 -11.67 -9.66
C THR A 41 0.76 -12.10 -8.50
N ARG A 42 0.31 -13.36 -8.50
CA ARG A 42 -0.37 -13.94 -7.33
C ARG A 42 0.67 -14.32 -6.29
N LEU A 43 0.55 -13.79 -5.07
CA LEU A 43 1.43 -14.12 -3.96
C LEU A 43 1.08 -15.48 -3.34
N GLY A 44 1.96 -15.95 -2.47
CA GLY A 44 1.80 -17.21 -1.74
C GLY A 44 0.65 -17.21 -0.74
N ASP A 45 0.44 -18.37 -0.13
CA ASP A 45 -0.62 -18.58 0.84
C ASP A 45 -0.32 -17.85 2.15
N TRP A 46 -1.29 -17.05 2.60
CA TRP A 46 -1.29 -16.45 3.93
C TRP A 46 -2.54 -16.92 4.68
N ASN A 47 -2.32 -17.69 5.74
CA ASN A 47 -3.30 -18.19 6.71
C ASN A 47 -4.74 -18.35 6.16
N THR A 48 -4.91 -19.33 5.27
CA THR A 48 -6.16 -19.55 4.54
C THR A 48 -7.27 -20.08 5.46
N VAL A 49 -8.54 -19.73 5.18
CA VAL A 49 -9.68 -20.31 5.89
C VAL A 49 -9.84 -21.77 5.43
N ASP A 50 -9.69 -22.72 6.35
CA ASP A 50 -9.80 -24.16 6.10
C ASP A 50 -8.90 -24.70 4.97
N GLY A 51 -7.75 -24.08 4.73
CA GLY A 51 -6.86 -24.48 3.64
C GLY A 51 -7.31 -23.99 2.25
N ASP A 52 -8.36 -23.16 2.16
CA ASP A 52 -8.97 -22.78 0.89
C ASP A 52 -8.31 -21.54 0.24
N PRO A 53 -7.65 -21.70 -0.92
CA PRO A 53 -6.92 -20.59 -1.56
C PRO A 53 -7.80 -19.47 -2.12
N ARG A 54 -9.13 -19.61 -2.06
CA ARG A 54 -10.09 -18.55 -2.43
C ARG A 54 -10.09 -17.38 -1.44
N TRP A 55 -9.69 -17.61 -0.19
CA TRP A 55 -9.75 -16.63 0.90
C TRP A 55 -8.40 -16.00 1.25
N CYS A 56 -7.39 -16.12 0.37
CA CYS A 56 -6.03 -15.66 0.61
C CYS A 56 -5.41 -15.11 -0.67
N CYS A 57 -4.08 -15.02 -0.64
CA CYS A 57 -3.25 -15.09 -1.83
C CYS A 57 -3.53 -13.93 -2.76
N THR A 58 -3.22 -12.76 -2.22
CA THR A 58 -3.40 -11.48 -2.87
C THR A 58 -2.70 -11.43 -4.21
N TYR A 59 -3.19 -10.57 -5.08
CA TYR A 59 -2.56 -10.27 -6.34
C TYR A 59 -1.81 -8.96 -6.18
N LEU A 60 -0.52 -8.98 -6.47
CA LEU A 60 0.36 -7.83 -6.40
C LEU A 60 0.57 -7.27 -7.80
N LEU A 61 0.19 -6.02 -8.00
CA LEU A 61 0.53 -5.26 -9.19
C LEU A 61 2.01 -4.88 -9.12
N ASP A 62 2.75 -5.15 -10.20
CA ASP A 62 4.18 -4.88 -10.28
C ASP A 62 4.46 -3.37 -10.20
N PRO A 63 5.48 -2.93 -9.45
CA PRO A 63 5.78 -1.50 -9.28
C PRO A 63 6.25 -0.80 -10.56
N SER A 64 6.70 -1.55 -11.57
CA SER A 64 7.06 -0.99 -12.88
C SER A 64 5.85 -0.78 -13.78
N ASP A 65 4.69 -1.36 -13.45
CA ASP A 65 3.46 -1.17 -14.22
C ASP A 65 2.92 0.26 -14.03
N PRO A 66 2.64 1.02 -15.11
CA PRO A 66 2.08 2.36 -15.01
C PRO A 66 0.79 2.45 -14.17
N LEU A 67 -0.01 1.38 -14.15
CA LEU A 67 -1.24 1.31 -13.37
C LEU A 67 -0.99 1.45 -11.86
N PHE A 68 0.21 1.11 -11.38
CA PHE A 68 0.54 1.22 -9.95
C PHE A 68 0.40 2.66 -9.48
N ILE A 69 0.99 3.60 -10.22
CA ILE A 69 0.93 5.03 -9.92
C ILE A 69 -0.48 5.56 -10.16
N GLU A 70 -1.13 5.14 -11.24
CA GLU A 70 -2.49 5.60 -11.57
C GLU A 70 -3.51 5.24 -10.47
N ILE A 71 -3.51 3.98 -10.01
CA ILE A 71 -4.40 3.50 -8.96
C ILE A 71 -4.06 4.17 -7.63
N GLY A 72 -2.77 4.28 -7.28
CA GLY A 72 -2.37 4.92 -6.02
C GLY A 72 -2.74 6.41 -5.97
N GLU A 73 -2.54 7.15 -7.06
CA GLU A 73 -3.00 8.53 -7.17
C GLU A 73 -4.53 8.63 -7.06
N ALA A 74 -5.26 7.77 -7.76
CA ALA A 74 -6.72 7.76 -7.74
C ALA A 74 -7.26 7.48 -6.33
N PHE A 75 -6.62 6.57 -5.59
CA PHE A 75 -7.00 6.21 -4.23
C PHE A 75 -6.90 7.41 -3.28
N ILE A 76 -5.76 8.12 -3.28
CA ILE A 76 -5.57 9.30 -2.41
C ILE A 76 -6.45 10.46 -2.85
N LYS A 77 -6.58 10.73 -4.17
CA LYS A 77 -7.49 11.78 -4.67
C LYS A 77 -8.94 11.52 -4.23
N GLN A 78 -9.37 10.26 -4.22
CA GLN A 78 -10.72 9.90 -3.76
C GLN A 78 -10.87 10.08 -2.24
N GLN A 79 -9.84 9.80 -1.44
CA GLN A 79 -9.84 10.10 -0.01
C GLN A 79 -9.91 11.60 0.27
N VAL A 80 -9.11 12.41 -0.43
CA VAL A 80 -9.13 13.88 -0.29
C VAL A 80 -10.50 14.44 -0.68
N LYS A 81 -11.13 13.87 -1.71
CA LYS A 81 -12.50 14.26 -2.11
C LYS A 81 -13.53 13.96 -1.02
N GLU A 82 -13.42 12.82 -0.35
CA GLU A 82 -14.40 12.36 0.65
C GLU A 82 -14.17 12.98 2.04
N TYR A 83 -12.91 13.08 2.47
CA TYR A 83 -12.54 13.49 3.83
C TYR A 83 -11.96 14.90 3.90
N GLY A 84 -11.59 15.49 2.76
CA GLY A 84 -10.81 16.72 2.68
C GLY A 84 -9.31 16.46 2.86
N ASP A 85 -8.54 17.54 2.76
CA ASP A 85 -7.11 17.54 3.06
C ASP A 85 -6.90 17.65 4.58
N VAL A 86 -6.73 16.52 5.25
CA VAL A 86 -6.76 16.40 6.72
C VAL A 86 -5.47 15.86 7.34
N THR A 87 -4.53 15.39 6.51
CA THR A 87 -3.24 14.83 6.96
C THR A 87 -2.30 14.70 5.78
N ASN A 88 -0.99 14.73 6.09
CA ASN A 88 0.07 14.37 5.15
C ASN A 88 0.64 12.97 5.43
N ILE A 89 0.02 12.19 6.32
CA ILE A 89 0.56 10.91 6.79
C ILE A 89 -0.30 9.77 6.31
N TYR A 90 0.32 8.88 5.54
CA TYR A 90 -0.35 7.74 4.93
C TYR A 90 0.30 6.42 5.33
N SER A 91 -0.52 5.42 5.61
CA SER A 91 -0.08 4.07 5.98
C SER A 91 -0.46 3.06 4.91
N CYS A 92 0.51 2.22 4.54
CA CYS A 92 0.25 1.02 3.76
C CYS A 92 1.45 0.06 3.87
N ASP A 93 1.17 -1.24 3.87
CA ASP A 93 2.17 -2.29 4.11
C ASP A 93 1.97 -3.42 3.10
N THR A 94 2.85 -3.52 2.09
CA THR A 94 2.68 -4.49 0.99
C THR A 94 2.92 -5.93 1.43
N PHE A 95 3.92 -6.14 2.29
CA PHE A 95 4.46 -7.45 2.63
C PHE A 95 4.32 -7.80 4.10
N ASN A 96 3.31 -7.24 4.77
CA ASN A 96 3.01 -7.68 6.14
C ASN A 96 2.65 -9.17 6.11
N GLU A 97 3.54 -10.00 6.67
CA GLU A 97 3.44 -11.47 6.72
C GLU A 97 3.32 -12.17 5.35
N ASN A 98 3.61 -11.47 4.26
CA ASN A 98 3.66 -12.04 2.92
C ASN A 98 5.09 -11.97 2.39
N SER A 99 5.59 -13.04 1.79
CA SER A 99 6.92 -13.04 1.17
C SER A 99 6.89 -12.28 -0.16
N PRO A 100 7.83 -11.34 -0.40
CA PRO A 100 7.98 -10.70 -1.70
C PRO A 100 8.30 -11.74 -2.80
N PRO A 101 7.89 -11.50 -4.06
CA PRO A 101 8.15 -12.43 -5.16
C PRO A 101 9.64 -12.50 -5.55
N SER A 102 10.45 -11.55 -5.09
CA SER A 102 11.90 -11.52 -5.33
C SER A 102 12.63 -10.98 -4.10
N SER A 103 13.77 -11.59 -3.77
CA SER A 103 14.71 -11.10 -2.74
C SER A 103 15.73 -10.11 -3.29
N ASP A 104 15.62 -9.71 -4.55
CA ASP A 104 16.49 -8.71 -5.18
C ASP A 104 16.26 -7.32 -4.54
N PRO A 105 17.27 -6.70 -3.93
CA PRO A 105 17.15 -5.36 -3.36
C PRO A 105 16.66 -4.31 -4.36
N THR A 106 16.98 -4.44 -5.65
CA THR A 106 16.50 -3.50 -6.68
C THR A 106 14.99 -3.61 -6.86
N TYR A 107 14.43 -4.83 -6.84
CA TYR A 107 12.99 -5.04 -6.88
C TYR A 107 12.31 -4.42 -5.63
N ILE A 108 12.83 -4.70 -4.44
CA ILE A 108 12.28 -4.19 -3.18
C ILE A 108 12.31 -2.65 -3.12
N SER A 109 13.44 -2.04 -3.49
CA SER A 109 13.57 -0.57 -3.53
C SER A 109 12.65 0.04 -4.60
N SER A 110 12.46 -0.62 -5.74
CA SER A 110 11.52 -0.15 -6.78
C SER A 110 10.08 -0.12 -6.30
N LEU A 111 9.66 -1.11 -5.49
CA LEU A 111 8.33 -1.14 -4.90
C LEU A 111 8.13 -0.03 -3.87
N GLY A 112 9.06 0.11 -2.92
CA GLY A 112 9.03 1.20 -1.94
C GLY A 112 9.01 2.57 -2.62
N SER A 113 9.80 2.73 -3.68
CA SER A 113 9.81 3.94 -4.51
C SER A 113 8.48 4.17 -5.22
N ALA A 114 7.83 3.14 -5.76
CA ALA A 114 6.55 3.26 -6.45
C ALA A 114 5.42 3.66 -5.49
N VAL A 115 5.36 3.04 -4.31
CA VAL A 115 4.41 3.39 -3.23
C VAL A 115 4.57 4.86 -2.84
N TYR A 116 5.78 5.29 -2.50
CA TYR A 116 6.02 6.68 -2.11
C TYR A 116 5.78 7.67 -3.26
N LYS A 117 6.14 7.28 -4.49
CA LYS A 117 5.88 8.09 -5.69
C LYS A 117 4.38 8.30 -5.93
N ALA A 118 3.55 7.28 -5.73
CA ALA A 118 2.10 7.41 -5.86
C ALA A 118 1.53 8.40 -4.83
N MET A 119 2.01 8.35 -3.57
CA MET A 119 1.65 9.33 -2.53
C MET A 119 2.07 10.75 -2.92
N SER A 120 3.37 10.93 -3.22
CA SER A 120 3.99 12.22 -3.50
C SER A 120 3.51 12.91 -4.78
N LYS A 121 2.77 12.19 -5.63
CA LYS A 121 2.10 12.75 -6.80
C LYS A 121 0.87 13.56 -6.45
N VAL A 122 0.18 13.21 -5.37
CA VAL A 122 -1.03 13.91 -4.89
C VAL A 122 -0.66 14.90 -3.78
N ASP A 123 0.21 14.51 -2.87
CA ASP A 123 0.62 15.30 -1.71
C ASP A 123 2.16 15.41 -1.64
N LYS A 124 2.70 16.62 -1.84
CA LYS A 124 4.15 16.85 -1.87
C LYS A 124 4.83 16.74 -0.50
N GLU A 125 4.05 16.81 0.58
CA GLU A 125 4.52 16.70 1.95
C GLU A 125 4.25 15.30 2.53
N ALA A 126 3.84 14.35 1.69
CA ALA A 126 3.49 13.00 2.10
C ALA A 126 4.61 12.32 2.91
N VAL A 127 4.19 11.76 4.05
CA VAL A 127 4.97 10.90 4.93
C VAL A 127 4.37 9.51 4.90
N TRP A 128 5.19 8.52 4.58
CA TRP A 128 4.78 7.12 4.62
C TRP A 128 5.05 6.53 6.01
N LEU A 129 3.98 6.22 6.74
CA LEU A 129 4.03 5.45 7.97
C LEU A 129 3.98 3.95 7.65
N MET A 130 5.11 3.27 7.80
CA MET A 130 5.26 1.83 7.53
C MET A 130 5.44 1.03 8.82
N GLN A 131 4.82 -0.15 8.89
CA GLN A 131 5.01 -1.10 9.98
C GLN A 131 6.36 -1.80 9.87
N GLY A 132 7.10 -1.88 10.98
CA GLY A 132 8.36 -2.63 11.06
C GLY A 132 8.20 -4.14 11.27
N TRP A 133 6.96 -4.65 11.39
CA TRP A 133 6.69 -6.05 11.78
C TRP A 133 7.32 -7.07 10.84
N LEU A 134 7.26 -6.82 9.54
CA LEU A 134 7.80 -7.72 8.51
C LEU A 134 9.29 -8.04 8.71
N PHE A 135 10.08 -7.09 9.21
CA PHE A 135 11.50 -7.28 9.49
C PHE A 135 11.76 -8.24 10.66
N TYR A 136 10.81 -8.35 11.57
CA TYR A 136 10.86 -9.28 12.69
C TYR A 136 10.28 -10.64 12.31
N SER A 137 9.07 -10.67 11.72
CA SER A 137 8.32 -11.90 11.47
C SER A 137 8.95 -12.80 10.41
N ASP A 138 9.62 -12.22 9.41
CA ASP A 138 10.41 -12.97 8.42
C ASP A 138 11.85 -12.44 8.34
N SER A 139 12.55 -12.48 9.49
CA SER A 139 13.97 -12.10 9.58
C SER A 139 14.90 -12.96 8.72
N SER A 140 14.43 -14.11 8.22
CA SER A 140 15.17 -14.98 7.30
C SER A 140 15.27 -14.39 5.89
N PHE A 141 14.20 -13.73 5.45
CA PHE A 141 14.13 -13.00 4.17
C PHE A 141 14.72 -11.58 4.30
N TRP A 142 14.28 -10.83 5.33
CA TRP A 142 14.59 -9.41 5.50
C TRP A 142 15.99 -9.17 6.11
N LYS A 143 17.02 -9.39 5.29
CA LYS A 143 18.43 -9.15 5.65
C LYS A 143 18.81 -7.68 5.40
N PRO A 144 19.96 -7.21 5.92
CA PRO A 144 20.38 -5.81 5.76
C PRO A 144 20.35 -5.25 4.33
N PRO A 145 20.66 -6.00 3.26
CA PRO A 145 20.50 -5.49 1.89
C PRO A 145 19.05 -5.22 1.48
N GLN A 146 18.10 -6.07 1.89
CA GLN A 146 16.67 -5.93 1.58
C GLN A 146 16.00 -4.82 2.39
N MET A 147 16.56 -4.49 3.57
CA MET A 147 16.06 -3.41 4.44
C MET A 147 16.60 -2.02 4.06
N LYS A 148 17.57 -1.93 3.15
CA LYS A 148 18.09 -0.66 2.66
C LYS A 148 17.18 -0.14 1.55
N VAL A 149 16.47 0.93 1.87
CA VAL A 149 15.61 1.66 0.92
C VAL A 149 16.45 2.62 0.09
#